data_AF-A0A8H7NPE5-F1
#
_entry.id   AF-A0A8H7NPE5-F1
#
_cell.length_a   1.000
_cell.length_b   1.000
_cell.length_c   1.000
_cell.angle_alpha   90.00
_cell.angle_beta   90.00
_cell.angle_gamma   90.00
#
_symmetry.space_group_name_H-M   'P 1'
#
loop_
_entity.id
_entity.type
_entity.pdbx_description
1 polymer ?
#
loop_
_entity_poly.entity_id
_entity_poly.type
_entity_poly.pdbx_seq_one_letter_code
_entity_poly.pdbx_strand_id
1 'polypeptide(L)'
;MSEDQISLPYFVVILVIFGFIIRYLFFNNGNTAARPGRSQEALARSREVAVERIQQMFPQTDRRSILWDLQRNGGSIQVTTERILAGRLDTPPVTFQPPPPPNQAPTSSNAGQSSSRQAAKPAQPDLITRYNLTNKIDGSSEAEENDKKGKGWSSNRDERQASLQRRRRK
;
A
#
# COMPACT_ATOMS: atom_id res chain seq x y z
N MET A 1 47.16 37.81 -34.04
CA MET A 1 46.22 36.68 -34.24
C MET A 1 46.81 35.52 -33.47
N SER A 2 46.32 35.26 -32.27
CA SER A 2 46.89 34.22 -31.41
C SER A 2 46.21 32.91 -31.77
N GLU A 3 46.95 32.04 -32.44
CA GLU A 3 46.54 30.68 -32.72
C GLU A 3 46.54 29.93 -31.38
N ASP A 4 45.36 29.74 -30.79
CA ASP A 4 45.17 28.87 -29.62
C ASP A 4 45.54 27.44 -30.02
N GLN A 5 46.81 27.09 -29.86
CA GLN A 5 47.31 25.73 -30.00
C GLN A 5 46.73 24.90 -28.85
N ILE A 6 45.52 24.38 -29.07
CA ILE A 6 44.90 23.42 -28.17
C ILE A 6 45.88 22.24 -28.07
N SER A 7 46.49 22.06 -26.91
CA SER A 7 47.52 21.05 -26.75
C SER A 7 46.89 19.65 -26.84
N LEU A 8 47.54 18.77 -27.60
CA LEU A 8 47.12 17.37 -27.82
C LEU A 8 46.56 16.66 -26.56
N PRO A 9 47.15 16.80 -25.34
CA PRO A 9 46.58 16.20 -24.13
C PRO A 9 45.18 16.71 -23.76
N TYR A 10 44.87 18.00 -23.98
CA TYR A 10 43.54 18.54 -23.70
C TYR A 10 42.48 17.95 -24.63
N PHE A 11 42.84 17.68 -25.88
CA PHE A 11 41.95 17.04 -26.84
C PHE A 11 41.54 15.63 -26.39
N VAL A 12 42.48 14.87 -25.85
CA VAL A 12 42.23 13.52 -25.29
C VAL A 12 41.31 13.60 -24.07
N VAL A 13 41.55 14.54 -23.16
CA VAL A 13 40.71 14.73 -21.97
C VAL A 13 39.28 15.11 -22.35
N ILE A 14 39.11 16.03 -23.30
CA ILE A 14 37.78 16.42 -23.82
C ILE A 14 37.07 15.21 -24.43
N LEU A 15 37.77 14.38 -25.20
CA LEU A 15 37.19 13.17 -25.81
C LEU A 15 36.71 12.16 -24.76
N VAL A 16 37.48 11.97 -23.68
CA VAL A 16 37.09 11.09 -22.57
C VAL A 16 35.86 11.62 -21.84
N ILE A 17 35.82 12.93 -21.54
CA ILE A 17 34.66 13.56 -20.88
C ILE A 17 33.42 13.49 -21.78
N PHE A 18 33.57 13.79 -23.07
CA PHE A 18 32.48 13.72 -24.04
C PHE A 18 31.95 12.30 -24.21
N GLY A 19 32.85 11.31 -24.27
CA GLY A 19 32.50 9.90 -24.27
C GLY A 19 31.76 9.48 -22.99
N PHE A 20 32.17 10.01 -21.83
CA PHE A 20 31.50 9.75 -20.56
C PHE A 20 30.11 10.40 -20.50
N ILE A 21 29.95 11.61 -21.04
CA ILE A 21 28.65 12.30 -21.16
C ILE A 21 27.73 11.53 -22.11
N ILE A 22 28.20 11.07 -23.27
CA ILE A 22 27.39 10.23 -24.17
C ILE A 22 27.06 8.89 -23.49
N ARG A 23 28.02 8.26 -22.82
CA ARG A 23 27.79 7.04 -22.04
C ARG A 23 26.75 7.28 -20.95
N TYR A 24 26.75 8.44 -20.31
CA TYR A 24 25.78 8.80 -19.30
C TYR A 24 24.42 9.13 -19.93
N LEU A 25 24.33 9.97 -20.96
CA LEU A 25 23.05 10.37 -21.54
C LEU A 25 22.36 9.26 -22.33
N PHE A 26 23.11 8.40 -23.04
CA PHE A 26 22.51 7.36 -23.89
C PHE A 26 22.44 6.00 -23.21
N PHE A 27 23.39 5.65 -22.34
CA PHE A 27 23.39 4.35 -21.66
C PHE A 27 22.96 4.41 -20.19
N ASN A 28 22.92 5.59 -19.53
CA ASN A 28 22.21 5.72 -18.24
C ASN A 28 20.69 5.82 -18.45
N ASN A 29 20.20 5.96 -19.69
CA ASN A 29 18.78 5.75 -20.00
C ASN A 29 18.35 4.28 -19.88
N GLY A 30 19.29 3.33 -19.75
CA GLY A 30 19.00 1.96 -19.27
C GLY A 30 18.83 1.88 -17.75
N ASN A 31 19.28 2.92 -17.04
CA ASN A 31 19.01 3.21 -15.64
C ASN A 31 17.96 4.33 -15.53
N THR A 32 16.97 4.37 -16.44
CA THR A 32 15.63 4.75 -15.97
C THR A 32 15.38 3.80 -14.83
N ALA A 33 15.51 4.29 -13.60
CA ALA A 33 15.18 3.56 -12.39
C ALA A 33 13.94 2.75 -12.74
N ALA A 34 14.11 1.42 -12.87
CA ALA A 34 13.03 0.53 -13.21
C ALA A 34 11.96 0.90 -12.21
N ARG A 35 10.93 1.64 -12.67
CA ARG A 35 9.96 2.34 -11.85
C ARG A 35 9.57 1.34 -10.78
N PRO A 36 10.05 1.48 -9.51
CA PRO A 36 10.33 0.35 -8.62
C PRO A 36 9.20 -0.61 -8.78
N GLY A 37 9.43 -1.68 -9.56
CA GLY A 37 8.36 -2.45 -10.17
C GLY A 37 7.40 -2.74 -9.06
N ARG A 38 6.18 -2.14 -9.11
CA ARG A 38 5.28 -2.02 -7.95
C ARG A 38 5.45 -3.28 -7.15
N SER A 39 6.07 -3.17 -5.98
CA SER A 39 6.58 -4.35 -5.30
C SER A 39 5.44 -5.37 -5.24
N GLN A 40 5.70 -6.65 -5.48
CA GLN A 40 4.63 -7.66 -5.59
C GLN A 40 3.66 -7.57 -4.40
N GLU A 41 4.16 -7.15 -3.25
CA GLU A 41 3.42 -6.83 -2.02
C GLU A 41 2.52 -5.59 -2.15
N ALA A 42 2.98 -4.51 -2.80
CA ALA A 42 2.16 -3.33 -3.09
C ALA A 42 1.01 -3.67 -4.06
N LEU A 43 1.26 -4.54 -5.04
CA LEU A 43 0.21 -5.07 -5.91
C LEU A 43 -0.78 -5.93 -5.12
N ALA A 44 -0.30 -6.85 -4.29
CA ALA A 44 -1.15 -7.67 -3.43
C ALA A 44 -2.03 -6.81 -2.50
N ARG A 45 -1.45 -5.82 -1.81
CA ARG A 45 -2.19 -4.87 -0.97
C ARG A 45 -3.23 -4.06 -1.76
N SER A 46 -2.87 -3.60 -2.97
CA SER A 46 -3.83 -2.86 -3.81
C SER A 46 -5.01 -3.74 -4.25
N ARG A 47 -4.79 -5.04 -4.48
CA ARG A 47 -5.84 -6.00 -4.81
C ARG A 47 -6.74 -6.27 -3.61
N GLU A 48 -6.19 -6.39 -2.40
CA GLU A 48 -6.99 -6.56 -1.18
C GLU A 48 -7.92 -5.38 -0.94
N VAL A 49 -7.43 -4.14 -1.07
CA VAL A 49 -8.24 -2.92 -0.96
C VAL A 49 -9.33 -2.87 -2.04
N ALA A 50 -8.98 -3.27 -3.27
CA ALA A 50 -9.92 -3.33 -4.37
C ALA A 50 -11.04 -4.37 -4.14
N VAL A 51 -10.69 -5.54 -3.58
CA VAL A 51 -11.64 -6.60 -3.21
C VAL A 51 -12.60 -6.10 -2.14
N GLU A 52 -12.11 -5.46 -1.08
CA GLU A 52 -12.97 -4.90 -0.02
C GLU A 52 -13.99 -3.91 -0.57
N ARG A 53 -13.56 -3.05 -1.50
CA ARG A 53 -14.45 -2.07 -2.13
C ARG A 53 -15.51 -2.75 -3.01
N ILE A 54 -15.13 -3.77 -3.77
CA ILE A 54 -16.08 -4.53 -4.60
C ILE A 54 -17.06 -5.29 -3.71
N GLN A 55 -16.60 -5.88 -2.60
CA GLN A 55 -17.47 -6.58 -1.65
C GLN A 55 -18.52 -5.63 -1.03
N GLN A 56 -18.18 -4.37 -0.78
CA GLN A 56 -19.14 -3.36 -0.30
C GLN A 56 -20.22 -3.03 -1.33
N MET A 57 -19.90 -3.08 -2.63
CA MET A 57 -20.86 -2.82 -3.71
C MET A 57 -21.67 -4.08 -4.10
N PHE A 58 -21.07 -5.27 -3.98
CA PHE A 58 -21.63 -6.55 -4.39
C PHE A 58 -21.46 -7.60 -3.28
N PRO A 59 -22.23 -7.50 -2.18
CA PRO A 59 -22.08 -8.41 -1.03
C PRO A 59 -22.38 -9.88 -1.36
N GLN A 60 -23.18 -10.13 -2.41
CA GLN A 60 -23.52 -11.47 -2.90
C GLN A 60 -22.40 -12.16 -3.68
N THR A 61 -21.32 -11.44 -4.02
CA THR A 61 -20.21 -12.00 -4.80
C THR A 61 -19.13 -12.54 -3.88
N ASP A 62 -18.63 -13.74 -4.17
CA ASP A 62 -17.57 -14.37 -3.38
C ASP A 62 -16.25 -13.60 -3.47
N ARG A 63 -15.61 -13.39 -2.31
CA ARG A 63 -14.29 -12.73 -2.23
C ARG A 63 -13.23 -13.41 -3.10
N ARG A 64 -13.30 -14.75 -3.24
CA ARG A 64 -12.32 -15.55 -3.99
C ARG A 64 -12.43 -15.37 -5.50
N SER A 65 -13.65 -15.26 -6.03
CA SER A 65 -13.85 -15.01 -7.47
C SER A 65 -13.41 -13.59 -7.84
N ILE A 66 -13.67 -12.61 -6.97
CA ILE A 66 -13.19 -11.23 -7.12
C ILE A 66 -11.66 -11.20 -7.15
N LEU A 67 -10.97 -11.84 -6.19
CA LEU A 67 -9.51 -11.91 -6.16
C LEU A 67 -8.91 -12.52 -7.43
N TRP A 68 -9.54 -13.59 -7.92
CA TRP A 68 -9.12 -14.27 -9.14
C TRP A 68 -9.28 -13.39 -10.38
N ASP A 69 -10.42 -12.72 -10.52
CA ASP A 69 -10.69 -11.81 -11.62
C ASP A 69 -9.73 -10.61 -11.60
N LEU A 70 -9.48 -10.02 -10.42
CA LEU A 70 -8.50 -8.95 -10.26
C LEU A 70 -7.08 -9.40 -10.60
N GLN A 71 -6.73 -10.66 -10.31
CA GLN A 71 -5.42 -11.18 -10.66
C GLN A 71 -5.22 -11.25 -12.18
N ARG A 72 -6.25 -11.65 -12.93
CA ARG A 72 -6.21 -11.70 -14.40
C ARG A 72 -6.31 -10.32 -15.04
N ASN A 73 -7.17 -9.45 -14.51
CA ASN A 73 -7.49 -8.14 -15.08
C ASN A 73 -6.60 -7.00 -14.55
N GLY A 74 -5.40 -7.33 -14.06
CA GLY A 74 -4.40 -6.33 -13.67
C GLY A 74 -4.75 -5.50 -12.42
N GLY A 75 -5.69 -5.96 -11.59
CA GLY A 75 -6.14 -5.27 -10.38
C GLY A 75 -7.10 -4.09 -10.63
N SER A 76 -7.70 -4.01 -11.82
CA SER A 76 -8.67 -2.96 -12.13
C SER A 76 -10.03 -3.24 -11.51
N ILE A 77 -10.46 -2.35 -10.60
CA ILE A 77 -11.78 -2.40 -9.97
C ILE A 77 -12.89 -2.25 -11.03
N GLN A 78 -12.71 -1.31 -11.98
CA GLN A 78 -13.75 -0.97 -12.97
C GLN A 78 -14.08 -2.16 -13.88
N VAL A 79 -13.04 -2.81 -14.40
CA VAL A 79 -13.20 -4.00 -15.27
C VAL A 79 -13.91 -5.12 -14.53
N THR A 80 -13.55 -5.32 -13.26
CA THR A 80 -14.17 -6.35 -12.42
C THR A 80 -15.64 -6.00 -12.16
N THR A 81 -15.97 -4.74 -11.85
CA THR A 81 -17.35 -4.31 -11.62
C THR A 81 -18.22 -4.46 -12.87
N GLU A 82 -17.72 -4.09 -14.04
CA GLU A 82 -18.45 -4.27 -15.30
C GLU A 82 -18.73 -5.75 -15.60
N ARG A 83 -17.76 -6.63 -15.32
CA ARG A 83 -17.90 -8.07 -15.52
C ARG A 83 -18.87 -8.72 -14.54
N ILE A 84 -18.92 -8.24 -13.30
CA ILE A 84 -19.92 -8.65 -12.30
C ILE A 84 -21.31 -8.24 -12.78
N LEU A 85 -21.49 -6.99 -13.25
CA LEU A 85 -22.77 -6.50 -13.78
C LEU A 85 -23.21 -7.25 -15.04
N ALA A 86 -22.27 -7.64 -15.90
CA ALA A 86 -22.52 -8.46 -17.09
C ALA A 86 -22.79 -9.95 -16.77
N GLY A 87 -22.65 -10.38 -15.50
CA GLY A 87 -22.83 -11.77 -15.10
C GLY A 87 -21.80 -12.73 -15.69
N ARG A 88 -20.58 -12.26 -15.97
CA ARG A 88 -19.50 -13.02 -16.64
C ARG A 88 -18.30 -13.24 -15.69
N LEU A 89 -18.56 -13.40 -14.40
CA LEU A 89 -17.50 -13.58 -13.40
C LEU A 89 -16.90 -14.99 -13.52
N ASP A 90 -15.59 -15.07 -13.78
CA ASP A 90 -14.90 -16.34 -13.93
C ASP A 90 -14.86 -17.10 -12.59
N THR A 91 -15.29 -18.36 -12.60
CA THR A 91 -15.18 -19.22 -11.43
C THR A 91 -13.72 -19.57 -11.19
N PRO A 92 -13.16 -19.26 -10.00
CA PRO A 92 -11.75 -19.53 -9.73
C PRO A 92 -11.51 -21.05 -9.73
N PRO A 93 -10.39 -21.53 -10.31
CA PRO A 93 -10.02 -22.93 -10.24
C PRO A 93 -9.81 -23.36 -8.78
N VAL A 94 -10.10 -24.62 -8.47
CA VAL A 94 -10.04 -25.18 -7.10
C VAL A 94 -8.62 -25.09 -6.50
N THR A 95 -7.59 -24.98 -7.35
CA THR A 95 -6.18 -24.79 -6.98
C THR A 95 -5.83 -23.37 -6.51
N PHE A 96 -6.71 -22.38 -6.70
CA PHE A 96 -6.45 -21.03 -6.21
C PHE A 96 -6.71 -20.96 -4.69
N GLN A 97 -5.64 -21.14 -3.92
CA GLN A 97 -5.60 -20.84 -2.50
C GLN A 97 -5.22 -19.36 -2.31
N PRO A 98 -6.19 -18.48 -1.97
CA PRO A 98 -5.84 -17.11 -1.62
C PRO A 98 -4.97 -17.12 -0.35
N PRO A 99 -3.98 -16.21 -0.23
CA PRO A 99 -3.24 -16.04 1.00
C PRO A 99 -4.21 -15.72 2.15
N PRO A 100 -3.98 -16.27 3.35
CA PRO A 100 -4.87 -16.06 4.48
C PRO A 100 -4.99 -14.55 4.76
N PRO A 101 -6.21 -14.05 5.03
CA PRO A 101 -6.39 -12.65 5.39
C PRO A 101 -5.52 -12.36 6.63
N PRO A 102 -4.91 -11.16 6.73
CA PRO A 102 -3.93 -10.83 7.79
C PRO A 102 -4.46 -10.85 9.24
N ASN A 103 -5.68 -11.34 9.48
CA ASN A 103 -6.30 -11.46 10.81
C ASN A 103 -6.82 -12.86 11.16
N GLN A 104 -6.55 -13.89 10.37
CA GLN A 104 -6.90 -15.27 10.76
C GLN A 104 -5.64 -16.13 10.74
N ALA A 105 -5.18 -16.49 11.94
CA ALA A 105 -4.20 -17.55 12.15
C ALA A 105 -4.64 -18.82 11.40
N PRO A 106 -3.71 -19.66 10.91
CA PRO A 106 -4.06 -20.85 10.16
C PRO A 106 -4.70 -21.89 11.09
N THR A 107 -6.02 -21.95 11.15
CA THR A 107 -6.74 -23.12 11.66
C THR A 107 -7.00 -24.05 10.50
N SER A 108 -6.18 -25.09 10.39
CA SER A 108 -6.48 -26.27 9.59
C SER A 108 -7.75 -26.94 10.13
N SER A 109 -8.85 -26.94 9.38
CA SER A 109 -9.87 -28.01 9.48
C SER A 109 -10.95 -27.92 8.40
N ASN A 110 -11.32 -29.12 7.94
CA ASN A 110 -12.44 -29.46 7.09
C ASN A 110 -13.80 -28.89 7.56
N ALA A 111 -14.67 -28.65 6.58
CA ALA A 111 -16.12 -28.87 6.52
C ALA A 111 -16.98 -28.64 7.78
N GLY A 112 -18.01 -27.80 7.65
CA GLY A 112 -19.20 -27.88 8.50
C GLY A 112 -19.90 -26.55 8.77
N GLN A 113 -21.05 -26.39 8.14
CA GLN A 113 -22.15 -25.49 8.47
C GLN A 113 -22.42 -25.33 9.99
N SER A 114 -22.61 -24.10 10.48
CA SER A 114 -23.68 -23.71 11.44
C SER A 114 -23.47 -22.34 12.09
N SER A 115 -24.60 -21.77 12.49
CA SER A 115 -24.85 -20.45 13.08
C SER A 115 -24.28 -20.26 14.49
N SER A 116 -24.04 -18.98 14.83
CA SER A 116 -24.14 -18.37 16.17
C SER A 116 -23.34 -18.96 17.35
N ARG A 117 -22.26 -18.26 17.74
CA ARG A 117 -22.02 -17.84 19.15
C ARG A 117 -20.82 -16.90 19.24
N GLN A 118 -21.03 -15.71 19.78
CA GLN A 118 -19.95 -14.89 20.34
C GLN A 118 -19.29 -15.69 21.47
N ALA A 119 -18.06 -16.17 21.23
CA ALA A 119 -17.22 -16.75 22.27
C ALA A 119 -16.29 -15.66 22.82
N ALA A 120 -16.25 -15.56 24.15
CA ALA A 120 -15.51 -14.55 24.90
C ALA A 120 -14.03 -14.49 24.49
N LYS A 121 -13.54 -13.27 24.28
CA LYS A 121 -12.11 -12.99 24.05
C LYS A 121 -11.30 -13.58 25.21
N PRO A 122 -10.23 -14.37 24.97
CA PRO A 122 -9.26 -14.65 26.02
C PRO A 122 -8.65 -13.32 26.47
N ALA A 123 -8.45 -13.18 27.78
CA ALA A 123 -7.90 -11.99 28.45
C ALA A 123 -6.47 -11.71 27.95
N GLN A 124 -6.38 -11.05 26.81
CA GLN A 124 -5.15 -10.45 26.32
C GLN A 124 -4.82 -9.32 27.30
N PRO A 125 -3.64 -9.32 27.97
CA PRO A 125 -3.29 -8.24 28.88
C PRO A 125 -3.36 -6.90 28.14
N ASP A 126 -3.95 -5.89 28.79
CA ASP A 126 -4.17 -4.57 28.22
C ASP A 126 -2.91 -4.01 27.58
N LEU A 127 -3.07 -3.24 26.50
CA LEU A 127 -1.94 -2.61 25.80
C LEU A 127 -1.13 -1.70 26.75
N ILE A 128 -1.79 -1.14 27.75
CA ILE A 128 -1.17 -0.30 28.79
C ILE A 128 -0.14 -1.10 29.60
N THR A 129 -0.48 -2.34 30.00
CA THR A 129 0.44 -3.21 30.75
C THR A 129 1.50 -3.82 29.84
N ARG A 130 1.16 -4.21 28.60
CA ARG A 130 2.15 -4.74 27.65
C ARG A 130 3.28 -3.76 27.33
N TYR A 131 2.94 -2.49 27.17
CA TYR A 131 3.87 -1.46 26.74
C TYR A 131 4.30 -0.53 27.88
N ASN A 132 3.98 -0.86 29.13
CA ASN A 132 4.28 -0.05 30.32
C ASN A 132 3.92 1.43 30.14
N LEU A 133 2.73 1.71 29.59
CA LEU A 133 2.28 3.05 29.23
C LEU A 133 1.70 3.86 30.40
N THR A 134 1.72 3.32 31.63
CA THR A 134 1.16 3.95 32.84
C THR A 134 1.71 5.35 33.10
N ASN A 135 3.03 5.54 33.05
CA ASN A 135 3.64 6.87 33.22
C ASN A 135 3.20 7.90 32.17
N LYS A 136 2.74 7.44 31.01
CA LYS A 136 2.37 8.29 29.88
C LYS A 136 0.90 8.70 29.94
N ILE A 137 0.04 7.90 30.59
CA ILE A 137 -1.34 8.30 30.92
C ILE A 137 -1.36 9.25 32.13
N ASP A 138 -0.59 8.97 33.18
CA ASP A 138 -0.51 9.85 34.35
C ASP A 138 0.12 11.22 34.00
N GLY A 139 1.12 11.24 33.12
CA GLY A 139 1.70 12.47 32.58
C GLY A 139 0.81 13.22 31.58
N SER A 140 -0.24 12.60 31.03
CA SER A 140 -1.18 13.25 30.11
C SER A 140 -2.35 13.94 30.82
N SER A 141 -2.58 13.66 32.11
CA SER A 141 -3.64 14.30 32.91
C SER A 141 -3.25 15.68 33.46
N GLU A 142 -1.96 16.00 33.61
CA GLU A 142 -1.54 17.22 34.29
C GLU A 142 -0.47 18.06 33.55
N ALA A 143 0.02 17.63 32.39
CA ALA A 143 0.97 18.42 31.62
C ALA A 143 0.71 18.33 30.11
N GLU A 144 0.68 19.50 29.46
CA GLU A 144 0.66 19.74 28.01
C GLU A 144 -0.71 20.00 27.35
N GLU A 145 -1.35 21.10 27.76
CA GLU A 145 -2.31 21.80 26.90
C GLU A 145 -1.63 22.59 25.74
N ASN A 146 -0.30 22.77 25.72
CA ASN A 146 0.30 23.77 24.82
C ASN A 146 1.11 23.26 23.59
N ASP A 147 1.76 22.08 23.58
CA ASP A 147 2.79 21.84 22.54
C ASP A 147 2.65 20.61 21.62
N LYS A 148 1.50 19.91 21.61
CA LYS A 148 1.31 18.73 20.72
C LYS A 148 0.10 18.79 19.79
N LYS A 149 -0.40 19.99 19.49
CA LYS A 149 -1.56 20.23 18.59
C LYS A 149 -1.34 19.88 17.10
N GLY A 150 -0.22 19.23 16.74
CA GLY A 150 0.17 19.02 15.34
C GLY A 150 0.37 17.58 14.86
N LYS A 151 0.39 16.57 15.74
CA LYS A 151 0.90 15.23 15.34
C LYS A 151 0.03 14.02 15.70
N GLY A 152 -1.14 14.25 16.30
CA GLY A 152 -2.11 13.18 16.58
C GLY A 152 -3.22 13.17 15.54
N TRP A 153 -3.64 11.97 15.13
CA TRP A 153 -4.92 11.81 14.48
C TRP A 153 -6.03 12.23 15.48
N SER A 154 -6.87 13.23 15.17
CA SER A 154 -7.93 13.64 16.10
C SER A 154 -8.99 12.54 16.27
N SER A 155 -9.40 12.29 17.52
CA SER A 155 -10.45 11.31 17.85
C SER A 155 -11.83 11.79 17.38
N ASN A 156 -12.03 13.11 17.29
CA ASN A 156 -13.30 13.69 16.92
C ASN A 156 -13.49 13.82 15.40
N ARG A 157 -14.68 13.47 14.90
CA ARG A 157 -15.00 13.41 13.45
C ARG A 157 -14.93 14.77 12.78
N ASP A 158 -15.44 15.82 13.40
CA ASP A 158 -15.51 17.15 12.81
C ASP A 158 -14.12 17.80 12.72
N GLU A 159 -13.31 17.62 13.76
CA GLU A 159 -11.92 18.09 13.79
C GLU A 159 -11.06 17.39 12.73
N ARG A 160 -11.31 16.09 12.51
CA ARG A 160 -10.69 15.27 11.46
C ARG A 160 -11.03 15.84 10.07
N GLN A 161 -12.30 16.21 9.84
CA GLN A 161 -12.73 16.83 8.58
C GLN A 161 -12.13 18.23 8.38
N ALA A 162 -12.11 19.06 9.42
CA ALA A 162 -11.54 20.40 9.36
C ALA A 162 -10.03 20.37 9.03
N SER A 163 -9.29 19.42 9.60
CA SER A 163 -7.85 19.25 9.30
C SER A 163 -7.58 18.88 7.84
N LEU A 164 -8.45 18.04 7.24
CA LEU A 164 -8.36 17.65 5.83
C LEU A 164 -8.71 18.82 4.90
N GLN A 165 -9.74 19.60 5.23
CA GLN A 165 -10.10 20.80 4.47
C GLN A 165 -8.98 21.84 4.50
N ARG A 166 -8.35 22.05 5.66
CA ARG A 166 -7.23 22.98 5.81
C ARG A 166 -6.01 22.57 4.97
N ARG A 167 -5.75 21.26 4.81
CA ARG A 167 -4.68 20.75 3.92
C ARG A 167 -5.01 20.89 2.43
N ARG A 168 -6.29 20.79 2.04
CA ARG A 168 -6.72 20.95 0.64
C ARG A 168 -6.67 22.39 0.14
N ARG A 169 -6.77 23.35 1.06
CA ARG A 169 -6.75 24.79 0.76
C ARG A 169 -5.34 25.40 0.79
N LYS A 170 -4.33 24.61 1.15
CA LYS A 170 -2.93 25.03 1.14
C LYS A 170 -2.25 24.46 -0.09
#